data_AF-A0A1I6RI44-F1
#
_entry.id   AF-A0A1I6RI44-F1
#
_cell.length_a   1.000
_cell.length_b   1.000
_cell.length_c   1.000
_cell.angle_alpha   90.00
_cell.angle_beta   90.00
_cell.angle_gamma   90.00
#
_symmetry.space_group_name_H-M   'P 1'
#
loop_
_entity.id
_entity.type
_entity.pdbx_description
1 polymer ?
#
loop_
_entity_poly.entity_id
_entity_poly.type
_entity_poly.pdbx_seq_one_letter_code
_entity_poly.pdbx_strand_id
1 'polypeptide(L)'
;MTDRSLPDIESDLERAADLETGAAVELLERARRDLAELADDPGVDQDHRRTLENRLEQRMRELRNRDAYDGGDFGAAMDPDEDNAP
;
A
#
# COMPACT_ATOMS: atom_id res chain seq x y z
N MET A 1 20.86 0.13 -1.18
CA MET A 1 21.05 0.78 0.12
C MET A 1 20.34 2.09 0.00
N THR A 2 19.13 2.11 0.54
CA THR A 2 18.27 3.28 0.56
C THR A 2 18.82 4.28 1.57
N ASP A 3 18.82 5.57 1.24
CA ASP A 3 19.17 6.64 2.19
C ASP A 3 18.05 6.90 3.22
N ARG A 4 16.95 6.12 3.16
CA ARG A 4 15.76 6.28 4.00
C ARG A 4 15.90 5.48 5.29
N SER A 5 15.51 6.10 6.39
CA SER A 5 15.49 5.47 7.71
C SER A 5 14.09 4.92 8.06
N LEU A 6 13.99 4.02 9.06
CA LEU A 6 12.68 3.53 9.53
C LEU A 6 11.70 4.67 9.92
N PRO A 7 12.12 5.74 10.62
CA PRO A 7 11.24 6.88 10.91
C PRO A 7 10.70 7.59 9.66
N ASP A 8 11.49 7.65 8.59
CA ASP A 8 11.04 8.23 7.32
C ASP A 8 9.94 7.39 6.68
N ILE A 9 10.10 6.06 6.71
CA ILE A 9 9.13 5.09 6.18
C ILE A 9 7.84 5.11 7.00
N GLU A 10 7.96 5.22 8.33
CA GLU A 10 6.82 5.38 9.23
C GLU A 10 6.03 6.66 8.90
N SER A 11 6.72 7.77 8.67
CA SER A 11 6.10 9.04 8.26
C SER A 11 5.37 8.91 6.91
N ASP A 12 5.93 8.15 5.96
CA ASP A 12 5.27 7.88 4.67
C ASP A 12 4.01 7.01 4.85
N LEU A 13 4.06 5.99 5.71
CA LEU A 13 2.91 5.14 6.03
C LEU A 13 1.75 5.94 6.63
N GLU A 14 2.07 6.90 7.50
CA GLU A 14 1.08 7.82 8.07
C GLU A 14 0.53 8.75 6.99
N ARG A 15 1.38 9.36 6.17
CA ARG A 15 0.96 10.25 5.09
C ARG A 15 0.09 9.56 4.05
N ALA A 16 0.36 8.29 3.74
CA ALA A 16 -0.46 7.50 2.82
C ALA A 16 -1.93 7.40 3.26
N ALA A 17 -2.23 7.64 4.54
CA ALA A 17 -3.59 7.68 5.04
C ALA A 17 -4.45 8.81 4.49
N ASP A 18 -3.81 9.93 4.18
CA ASP A 18 -4.48 11.18 3.81
C ASP A 18 -4.43 11.41 2.29
N LEU A 19 -3.83 10.49 1.54
CA LEU A 19 -3.70 10.56 0.09
C LEU A 19 -4.86 9.87 -0.64
N GLU A 20 -5.12 10.35 -1.85
CA GLU A 20 -5.96 9.67 -2.83
C GLU A 20 -5.41 8.28 -3.15
N THR A 21 -6.27 7.33 -3.53
CA THR A 21 -5.93 5.90 -3.66
C THR A 21 -4.68 5.67 -4.51
N GLY A 22 -4.57 6.30 -5.70
CA GLY A 22 -3.41 6.14 -6.57
C GLY A 22 -2.11 6.63 -5.91
N ALA A 23 -2.11 7.85 -5.37
CA ALA A 23 -0.94 8.42 -4.70
C ALA A 23 -0.56 7.65 -3.42
N ALA A 24 -1.55 7.14 -2.69
CA ALA A 24 -1.31 6.29 -1.53
C ALA A 24 -0.65 4.96 -1.92
N VAL A 25 -1.09 4.32 -3.02
CA VAL A 25 -0.50 3.07 -3.53
C VAL A 25 0.96 3.30 -3.94
N GLU A 26 1.25 4.34 -4.72
CA GLU A 26 2.62 4.65 -5.14
C GLU A 26 3.56 4.86 -3.95
N LEU A 27 3.10 5.60 -2.93
CA LEU A 27 3.88 5.86 -1.72
C LEU A 27 4.14 4.58 -0.91
N LEU A 28 3.12 3.73 -0.74
CA LEU A 28 3.25 2.46 -0.03
C LEU A 28 4.13 1.45 -0.78
N GLU A 29 4.08 1.41 -2.10
CA GLU A 29 4.98 0.56 -2.88
C GLU A 29 6.45 0.99 -2.75
N ARG A 30 6.69 2.31 -2.69
CA ARG A 30 8.03 2.83 -2.39
C ARG A 30 8.49 2.43 -0.99
N ALA A 31 7.66 2.66 0.02
CA ALA A 31 7.94 2.26 1.40
C ALA A 31 8.26 0.75 1.51
N ARG A 32 7.58 -0.09 0.72
CA ARG A 32 7.85 -1.53 0.68
C ARG A 32 9.24 -1.85 0.14
N ARG A 33 9.67 -1.16 -0.92
CA ARG A 33 11.02 -1.32 -1.47
C ARG A 33 12.07 -0.86 -0.47
N ASP A 34 11.85 0.28 0.19
CA ASP A 34 12.75 0.80 1.22
C ASP A 34 12.89 -0.20 2.40
N LEU A 35 11.79 -0.78 2.89
CA LEU A 35 11.83 -1.82 3.94
C LEU A 35 12.55 -3.11 3.51
N ALA A 36 12.44 -3.48 2.24
CA ALA A 36 13.14 -4.63 1.69
C ALA A 36 14.65 -4.36 1.59
N GLU A 37 15.06 -3.15 1.22
CA GLU A 37 16.47 -2.76 1.19
C GLU A 37 17.10 -2.71 2.59
N LEU A 38 16.33 -2.37 3.62
CA LEU A 38 16.77 -2.35 5.01
C LEU A 38 16.79 -3.75 5.67
N ALA A 39 16.33 -4.80 4.98
CA ALA A 39 16.28 -6.15 5.53
C ALA A 39 17.67 -6.75 5.82
N ASP A 40 18.66 -6.42 4.98
CA ASP A 40 20.02 -6.91 5.10
C ASP A 40 20.95 -5.95 5.88
N ASP A 41 20.42 -4.84 6.40
CA ASP A 41 21.20 -3.86 7.14
C ASP A 41 21.34 -4.26 8.63
N PRO A 42 22.56 -4.57 9.12
CA PRO A 42 22.79 -4.97 10.51
C PRO A 42 22.64 -3.81 11.52
N GLY A 43 22.59 -2.55 11.06
CA GLY A 43 22.35 -1.37 11.88
C GLY A 43 20.87 -1.03 12.07
N VAL A 44 19.98 -1.76 11.38
CA VAL A 44 18.53 -1.54 11.44
C VAL A 44 17.90 -2.41 12.53
N ASP A 45 16.97 -1.82 13.27
CA ASP A 45 16.10 -2.55 14.18
C ASP A 45 15.12 -3.42 13.36
N GLN A 46 15.42 -4.72 13.29
CA GLN A 46 14.69 -5.68 12.49
C GLN A 46 13.26 -5.94 13.01
N ASP A 47 13.03 -5.78 14.32
CA ASP A 47 11.70 -5.93 14.91
C ASP A 47 10.82 -4.73 14.55
N HIS A 48 11.40 -3.53 14.59
CA HIS A 48 10.71 -2.32 14.16
C HIS A 48 10.43 -2.36 12.64
N ARG A 49 11.42 -2.76 11.82
CA ARG A 49 11.25 -2.94 10.37
C ARG A 49 10.08 -3.88 10.06
N ARG A 50 10.00 -5.04 10.73
CA ARG A 50 8.93 -6.01 10.52
C ARG A 50 7.56 -5.50 10.99
N THR A 51 7.53 -4.69 12.03
CA THR A 51 6.30 -3.99 12.46
C THR A 51 5.79 -3.06 11.37
N LEU A 52 6.68 -2.29 10.75
CA LEU A 52 6.33 -1.41 9.63
C LEU A 52 5.90 -2.20 8.40
N GLU A 53 6.54 -3.32 8.08
CA GLU A 53 6.11 -4.23 7.00
C GLU A 53 4.67 -4.71 7.20
N ASN A 54 4.33 -5.18 8.40
CA ASN A 54 2.97 -5.62 8.72
C ASN A 54 1.95 -4.48 8.58
N ARG A 55 2.29 -3.28 9.05
CA ARG A 55 1.42 -2.10 8.95
C ARG A 55 1.20 -1.70 7.49
N LEU A 56 2.25 -1.76 6.68
CA LEU A 56 2.21 -1.51 5.24
C LEU A 56 1.27 -2.49 4.52
N GLU A 57 1.40 -3.79 4.81
CA GLU A 57 0.55 -4.82 4.21
C GLU A 57 -0.92 -4.63 4.56
N GLN A 58 -1.22 -4.30 5.83
CA GLN A 58 -2.58 -3.99 6.27
C GLN A 58 -3.13 -2.78 5.49
N ARG A 59 -2.35 -1.70 5.37
CA ARG A 59 -2.77 -0.49 4.66
C ARG A 59 -3.04 -0.74 3.18
N MET A 60 -2.20 -1.53 2.50
CA MET A 60 -2.44 -1.90 1.11
C MET A 60 -3.71 -2.74 0.94
N ARG A 61 -4.05 -3.61 1.89
CA ARG A 61 -5.32 -4.36 1.86
C ARG A 61 -6.52 -3.43 2.05
N GLU A 62 -6.43 -2.50 3.00
CA GLU A 62 -7.47 -1.49 3.22
C GLU A 62 -7.71 -0.62 1.98
N LEU A 63 -6.64 -0.18 1.32
CA LEU A 63 -6.75 0.61 0.09
C LEU A 63 -7.36 -0.19 -1.06
N ARG A 64 -6.97 -1.45 -1.25
CA ARG A 64 -7.58 -2.33 -2.27
C ARG A 64 -9.06 -2.55 -2.02
N ASN A 65 -9.44 -2.73 -0.75
CA ASN A 65 -10.84 -2.86 -0.39
C ASN A 65 -11.58 -1.53 -0.64
N ARG A 66 -11.01 -0.39 -0.25
CA ARG A 66 -11.59 0.94 -0.52
C ARG A 66 -11.81 1.15 -2.01
N ASP A 67 -10.80 0.87 -2.83
CA ASP A 67 -10.89 0.99 -4.29
C ASP A 67 -11.98 0.10 -4.89
N ALA A 68 -12.17 -1.12 -4.37
CA ALA A 68 -13.24 -2.01 -4.82
C ALA A 68 -14.66 -1.51 -4.49
N TYR A 69 -14.82 -0.65 -3.47
CA TYR A 69 -16.12 -0.10 -3.06
C TYR A 69 -16.36 1.34 -3.53
N ASP A 70 -15.31 2.14 -3.65
CA ASP A 70 -15.33 3.56 -4.06
C ASP A 70 -15.07 3.71 -5.58
N GLY A 71 -14.36 2.74 -6.16
CA GLY A 71 -14.04 2.61 -7.58
C GLY A 71 -15.19 1.97 -8.36
N GLY A 72 -16.27 2.71 -8.54
CA GLY A 72 -17.15 2.52 -9.69
C GLY A 72 -16.49 2.86 -11.04
N ASP A 73 -15.20 3.24 -11.07
CA ASP A 73 -14.56 3.81 -12.27
C ASP A 73 -13.10 3.37 -12.55
N PHE A 74 -12.55 2.38 -11.84
CA PHE A 74 -11.31 1.71 -12.26
C PHE A 74 -11.61 0.28 -12.72
N GLY A 75 -12.10 0.17 -13.95
CA GLY A 75 -12.29 -1.10 -14.64
C GLY A 75 -13.70 -1.65 -14.55
N ALA A 76 -14.68 -0.89 -15.03
CA ALA A 76 -15.89 -1.48 -15.58
C ALA A 76 -15.54 -2.29 -16.86
N ALA A 77 -14.98 -3.49 -16.69
CA ALA A 77 -15.61 -4.63 -17.34
C ALA A 77 -16.72 -5.03 -16.37
N MET A 78 -17.88 -4.36 -16.36
CA MET A 78 -18.95 -4.64 -17.31
C MET A 78 -18.79 -6.05 -17.88
N ASP A 79 -19.25 -7.02 -17.12
CA ASP A 79 -19.97 -8.14 -17.69
C ASP A 79 -21.46 -7.72 -17.65
N PRO A 80 -22.00 -7.07 -18.69
CA PRO A 80 -23.42 -6.77 -18.76
C PRO A 80 -24.11 -7.95 -19.44
N ASP A 81 -24.32 -9.03 -18.70
CA ASP A 81 -25.29 -10.05 -19.08
C ASP A 81 -26.46 -10.06 -18.08
N GLU A 82 -27.11 -8.90 -17.95
CA GLU A 82 -28.56 -8.87 -17.77
C GLU A 82 -29.22 -8.70 -19.15
N ASP A 83 -29.37 -9.79 -19.91
CA ASP A 83 -30.56 -9.96 -20.77
C ASP A 83 -30.76 -11.42 -21.23
N ASN A 84 -31.60 -12.16 -20.51
CA ASN A 84 -32.56 -13.08 -21.14
C ASN A 84 -33.66 -13.42 -20.14
N ALA A 85 -34.65 -12.52 -20.05
CA ALA A 85 -36.05 -12.96 -19.95
C ALA A 85 -36.41 -13.61 -21.30
N PRO A 86 -37.20 -14.70 -21.34
CA PRO A 86 -38.54 -14.75 -20.75
C PRO A 86 -38.81 -15.87 -19.73
#